data_AF-A0A1M5M0K1-F1
#
_entry.id   AF-A0A1M5M0K1-F1
#
_cell.length_a   1.000
_cell.length_b   1.000
_cell.length_c   1.000
_cell.angle_alpha   90.00
_cell.angle_beta   90.00
_cell.angle_gamma   90.00
#
_symmetry.space_group_name_H-M   'P 1'
#
loop_
_entity.id
_entity.type
_entity.pdbx_description
1 polymer ?
#
loop_
_entity_poly.entity_id
_entity_poly.type
_entity_poly.pdbx_seq_one_letter_code
_entity_poly.pdbx_strand_id
1 'polypeptide(L)'
;MDNYEQSFDVLQYRLKSARRKKRLQKKDFDKQLIQIIKKEKLLWQKRRELPMIPLETPYQKGWKRHFVVREDIKRSPSAGFFTTLLEKINTVQHHPDKSFKIKKRRKGSRKRSKGHEVRRQFLQEFSEWYWNHHSLKLTELEKAHFHLYDKMSKDGKSKCFVYRFNEPWRYVLQVKPHMITEVKMVDSLLEQEIQLLKNYITNHDLQRRMNKITGRGYSVYGWGEEVKPRYRIPKRNRTLSALMEECANDEQQQY
;
A
#
# COMPACT_ATOMS: atom_id res chain seq x y z
N MET A 1 -65.84 -9.09 -33.89
CA MET A 1 -65.45 -9.25 -32.46
C MET A 1 -63.98 -9.58 -32.48
N ASP A 2 -63.20 -8.51 -32.37
CA ASP A 2 -61.93 -8.36 -33.06
C ASP A 2 -60.75 -8.79 -32.19
N ASN A 3 -60.18 -9.95 -32.50
CA ASN A 3 -58.95 -10.46 -31.87
C ASN A 3 -57.67 -9.75 -32.34
N TYR A 4 -57.78 -8.75 -33.21
CA TYR A 4 -56.63 -8.03 -33.77
C TYR A 4 -56.14 -6.87 -32.89
N GLU A 5 -57.02 -6.25 -32.09
CA GLU A 5 -56.64 -5.07 -31.27
C GLU A 5 -55.80 -5.44 -30.04
N GLN A 6 -56.04 -6.60 -29.42
CA GLN A 6 -55.23 -7.07 -28.28
C GLN A 6 -53.78 -7.39 -28.66
N SER A 7 -53.49 -7.67 -29.93
CA SER A 7 -52.13 -8.01 -30.39
C SER A 7 -51.19 -6.79 -30.43
N PHE A 8 -51.73 -5.60 -30.72
CA PHE A 8 -50.95 -4.38 -30.88
C PHE A 8 -50.52 -3.79 -29.54
N ASP A 9 -51.40 -3.86 -28.53
CA ASP A 9 -51.12 -3.38 -27.17
C ASP A 9 -50.03 -4.22 -26.48
N VAL A 10 -50.03 -5.55 -26.66
CA VAL A 10 -49.01 -6.44 -26.09
C VAL A 10 -47.59 -6.10 -26.61
N LEU A 11 -47.47 -5.56 -27.83
CA LEU A 11 -46.19 -5.11 -28.39
C LEU A 11 -45.69 -3.80 -27.77
N GLN A 12 -46.59 -2.87 -27.40
CA GLN A 12 -46.22 -1.60 -26.79
C GLN A 12 -45.59 -1.79 -25.40
N TYR A 13 -46.07 -2.75 -24.61
CA TYR A 13 -45.49 -3.09 -23.29
C TYR A 13 -44.14 -3.83 -23.37
N ARG A 14 -43.76 -4.38 -24.53
CA ARG A 14 -42.45 -5.01 -24.76
C ARG A 14 -41.35 -4.01 -25.10
N LEU A 15 -41.70 -2.80 -25.53
CA LEU A 15 -40.74 -1.76 -25.89
C LEU A 15 -40.16 -1.11 -24.64
N LYS A 16 -38.85 -1.29 -24.44
CA LYS A 16 -38.12 -0.66 -23.33
C LYS A 16 -38.15 0.86 -23.51
N SER A 17 -38.48 1.59 -22.44
CA SER A 17 -38.40 3.06 -22.42
C SER A 17 -36.98 3.56 -22.75
N ALA A 18 -36.88 4.78 -23.28
CA ALA A 18 -35.59 5.39 -23.64
C ALA A 18 -34.60 5.40 -22.46
N ARG A 19 -35.08 5.70 -21.24
CA ARG A 19 -34.29 5.64 -20.00
C ARG A 19 -33.76 4.23 -19.72
N ARG A 20 -34.62 3.20 -19.88
CA ARG A 20 -34.25 1.79 -19.68
C ARG A 20 -33.20 1.33 -20.70
N LYS A 21 -33.35 1.71 -21.98
CA LYS A 21 -32.36 1.44 -23.04
C LYS A 21 -30.99 2.05 -22.72
N LYS A 22 -30.94 3.34 -22.35
CA LYS A 22 -29.69 4.02 -21.94
C LYS A 22 -29.04 3.36 -20.72
N ARG A 23 -29.84 2.91 -19.73
CA ARG A 23 -29.32 2.21 -18.54
C ARG A 23 -28.72 0.84 -18.91
N LEU A 24 -29.33 0.11 -19.83
CA LEU A 24 -28.79 -1.17 -20.30
C LEU A 24 -27.45 -0.99 -21.01
N GLN A 25 -27.36 -0.05 -21.95
CA GLN A 25 -26.10 0.27 -22.63
C GLN A 25 -24.97 0.60 -21.65
N LYS A 26 -25.24 1.45 -20.64
CA LYS A 26 -24.25 1.76 -19.59
C LYS A 26 -23.83 0.53 -18.78
N LYS A 27 -24.80 -0.32 -18.41
CA LYS A 27 -24.52 -1.56 -17.67
C LYS A 27 -23.70 -2.55 -18.49
N ASP A 28 -24.01 -2.68 -19.77
CA ASP A 28 -23.31 -3.60 -20.66
C ASP A 28 -21.87 -3.11 -20.93
N PHE A 29 -21.69 -1.80 -21.09
CA PHE A 29 -20.35 -1.19 -21.12
C PHE A 29 -19.57 -1.42 -19.82
N ASP A 30 -20.21 -1.22 -18.66
CA ASP A 30 -19.56 -1.50 -17.36
C ASP A 30 -19.16 -2.97 -17.22
N LYS A 31 -19.97 -3.92 -17.72
CA LYS A 31 -19.62 -5.35 -17.75
C LYS A 31 -18.39 -5.62 -18.63
N GLN A 32 -18.31 -4.99 -19.81
CA GLN A 32 -17.13 -5.09 -20.67
C GLN A 32 -15.88 -4.57 -19.95
N LEU A 33 -15.98 -3.43 -19.26
CA LEU A 33 -14.88 -2.89 -18.46
C LEU A 33 -14.46 -3.84 -17.34
N ILE A 34 -15.41 -4.48 -16.64
CA ILE A 34 -15.10 -5.49 -15.62
C ILE A 34 -14.32 -6.67 -16.22
N GLN A 35 -14.68 -7.12 -17.42
CA GLN A 35 -13.94 -8.18 -18.11
C GLN A 35 -12.51 -7.76 -18.45
N ILE A 36 -12.31 -6.53 -18.93
CA ILE A 36 -10.98 -5.96 -19.20
C ILE A 36 -10.15 -5.91 -17.91
N ILE A 37 -10.73 -5.44 -16.79
CA ILE A 37 -10.04 -5.40 -15.48
C ILE A 37 -9.61 -6.80 -15.03
N LYS A 38 -10.49 -7.80 -15.18
CA LYS A 38 -10.18 -9.19 -14.84
C LYS A 38 -9.05 -9.72 -15.71
N LYS A 39 -9.11 -9.46 -17.02
CA LYS A 39 -8.08 -9.86 -17.98
C LYS A 39 -6.74 -9.21 -17.64
N GLU A 40 -6.72 -7.91 -17.39
CA GLU A 40 -5.53 -7.17 -16.98
C GLU A 40 -4.91 -7.79 -15.71
N LYS A 41 -5.72 -8.04 -14.67
CA LYS A 41 -5.25 -8.67 -13.44
C LYS A 41 -4.62 -10.04 -13.70
N LEU A 42 -5.24 -10.86 -14.55
CA LEU A 42 -4.74 -12.18 -14.91
C LEU A 42 -3.42 -12.11 -15.68
N LEU A 43 -3.28 -11.19 -16.64
CA LEU A 43 -2.02 -11.00 -17.37
C LEU A 43 -0.89 -10.54 -16.45
N TRP A 44 -1.16 -9.61 -15.53
CA TRP A 44 -0.18 -9.19 -14.53
C TRP A 44 0.19 -10.30 -13.57
N GLN A 45 -0.76 -11.18 -13.21
CA GLN A 45 -0.50 -12.35 -12.39
C GLN A 45 0.43 -13.32 -13.13
N LYS A 46 0.10 -13.69 -14.38
CA LYS A 46 0.96 -14.53 -15.24
C LYS A 46 2.38 -13.98 -15.34
N ARG A 47 2.51 -12.67 -15.60
CA ARG A 47 3.82 -12.00 -15.67
C ARG A 47 4.62 -12.10 -14.36
N ARG A 48 3.94 -12.05 -13.22
CA ARG A 48 4.58 -12.22 -11.90
C ARG A 48 4.95 -13.68 -11.62
N GLU A 49 4.20 -14.63 -12.14
CA GLU A 49 4.41 -16.07 -11.95
C GLU A 49 5.52 -16.65 -12.83
N LEU A 50 5.97 -15.93 -13.87
CA LEU A 50 7.09 -16.36 -14.73
C LEU A 50 8.34 -16.76 -13.90
N PRO A 51 9.10 -17.79 -14.28
CA PRO A 51 10.27 -18.20 -13.51
C PRO A 51 11.40 -17.16 -13.56
N MET A 52 12.31 -17.23 -12.59
CA MET A 52 13.62 -16.57 -12.70
C MET A 52 14.56 -17.48 -13.50
N ILE A 53 15.33 -16.89 -14.41
CA ILE A 53 16.32 -17.59 -15.24
C ILE A 53 17.71 -17.12 -14.81
N PRO A 54 18.67 -18.03 -14.61
CA PRO A 54 20.05 -17.65 -14.31
C PRO A 54 20.67 -16.90 -15.49
N LEU A 55 21.44 -15.86 -15.18
CA LEU A 55 22.26 -15.16 -16.15
C LEU A 55 23.53 -15.96 -16.43
N GLU A 56 23.93 -16.03 -17.70
CA GLU A 56 25.21 -16.64 -18.11
C GLU A 56 26.40 -15.97 -17.41
N THR A 57 26.38 -14.64 -17.34
CA THR A 57 27.40 -13.85 -16.66
C THR A 57 26.78 -12.98 -15.56
N PRO A 58 26.88 -13.38 -14.28
CA PRO A 58 26.47 -12.54 -13.17
C PRO A 58 27.24 -11.22 -13.15
N TYR A 59 26.54 -10.12 -12.84
CA TYR A 59 27.16 -8.79 -12.82
C TYR A 59 26.88 -8.05 -11.52
N GLN A 60 27.77 -7.13 -11.17
CA GLN A 60 27.62 -6.29 -9.99
C GLN A 60 26.76 -5.06 -10.32
N LYS A 61 25.60 -4.93 -9.66
CA LYS A 61 24.72 -3.75 -9.80
C LYS A 61 25.09 -2.61 -8.85
N GLY A 62 25.77 -2.93 -7.76
CA GLY A 62 26.17 -1.96 -6.75
C GLY A 62 26.67 -2.66 -5.49
N TRP A 63 26.36 -2.10 -4.33
CA TRP A 63 26.74 -2.63 -3.02
C TRP A 63 25.50 -2.82 -2.16
N LYS A 64 25.53 -3.86 -1.33
CA LYS A 64 24.55 -4.07 -0.26
C LYS A 64 25.27 -4.15 1.07
N ARG A 65 24.62 -3.67 2.12
CA ARG A 65 25.11 -3.83 3.48
C ARG A 65 24.00 -4.30 4.41
N HIS A 66 24.38 -5.15 5.34
CA HIS A 66 23.49 -5.85 6.26
C HIS A 66 24.26 -6.18 7.51
N PHE A 67 23.54 -6.54 8.57
CA PHE A 67 24.17 -6.94 9.82
C PHE A 67 24.57 -8.41 9.76
N VAL A 68 25.68 -8.74 10.41
CA VAL A 68 26.18 -10.09 10.61
C VAL A 68 26.55 -10.24 12.09
N VAL A 69 26.32 -11.42 12.65
CA VAL A 69 26.75 -11.73 14.02
C VAL A 69 28.25 -11.56 14.13
N ARG A 70 28.70 -10.84 15.17
CA ARG A 70 30.12 -10.64 15.46
C ARG A 70 30.81 -11.98 15.72
N GLU A 71 32.07 -12.10 15.32
CA GLU A 71 32.81 -13.37 15.34
C GLU A 71 32.92 -13.98 16.74
N ASP A 72 33.15 -13.16 17.77
CA ASP A 72 33.25 -13.62 19.17
C ASP A 72 31.94 -14.30 19.65
N ILE A 73 30.79 -13.78 19.21
CA ILE A 73 29.48 -14.32 19.58
C ILE A 73 29.18 -15.59 18.79
N LYS A 74 29.64 -15.68 17.54
CA LYS A 74 29.55 -16.92 16.75
C LYS A 74 30.29 -18.08 17.38
N ARG A 75 31.37 -17.82 18.13
CA ARG A 75 32.11 -18.84 18.88
C ARG A 75 31.48 -19.18 20.23
N SER A 76 30.51 -18.38 20.68
CA SER A 76 29.84 -18.59 21.97
C SER A 76 28.70 -19.62 21.86
N PRO A 77 28.25 -20.21 22.98
CA PRO A 77 27.09 -21.11 23.00
C PRO A 77 25.79 -20.44 22.50
N SER A 78 25.70 -19.11 22.61
CA SER A 78 24.54 -18.32 22.18
C SER A 78 24.51 -17.99 20.68
N ALA A 79 25.48 -18.48 19.90
CA ALA A 79 25.58 -18.21 18.47
C ALA A 79 24.29 -18.58 17.70
N GLY A 80 23.72 -19.76 17.99
CA GLY A 80 22.49 -20.23 17.37
C GLY A 80 21.31 -19.28 17.62
N PHE A 81 21.19 -18.75 18.84
CA PHE A 81 20.12 -17.81 19.18
C PHE A 81 20.25 -16.47 18.45
N PHE A 82 21.45 -15.87 18.44
CA PHE A 82 21.63 -14.57 17.78
C PHE A 82 21.64 -14.66 16.26
N THR A 83 21.97 -15.81 15.69
CA THR A 83 21.84 -16.03 14.24
C THR A 83 20.37 -16.10 13.82
N THR A 84 19.54 -16.88 14.51
CA THR A 84 18.09 -16.98 14.23
C THR A 84 17.36 -15.66 14.50
N LEU A 85 17.70 -14.96 15.59
CA LEU A 85 17.14 -13.64 15.86
C LEU A 85 17.51 -12.65 14.75
N LEU A 86 18.77 -12.64 14.32
CA LEU A 86 19.24 -11.74 13.27
C LEU A 86 18.45 -11.94 11.97
N GLU A 87 18.18 -13.18 11.55
CA GLU A 87 17.38 -13.46 10.35
C GLU A 87 16.01 -12.77 10.36
N LYS A 88 15.39 -12.64 11.55
CA LYS A 88 14.07 -12.01 11.71
C LYS A 88 14.13 -10.48 11.70
N ILE A 89 15.23 -9.89 12.16
CA ILE A 89 15.34 -8.42 12.37
C ILE A 89 16.35 -7.73 11.44
N ASN A 90 17.02 -8.47 10.57
CA ASN A 90 18.07 -7.92 9.71
C ASN A 90 17.48 -6.90 8.75
N THR A 91 18.24 -5.84 8.50
CA THR A 91 17.90 -4.85 7.48
C THR A 91 18.97 -4.88 6.39
N VAL A 92 18.53 -4.83 5.14
CA VAL A 92 19.43 -4.76 3.98
C VAL A 92 19.27 -3.39 3.34
N GLN A 93 20.39 -2.70 3.10
CA GLN A 93 20.41 -1.45 2.35
C GLN A 93 21.26 -1.62 1.09
N HIS A 94 20.74 -1.11 -0.01
CA HIS A 94 21.43 -1.08 -1.30
C HIS A 94 21.92 0.34 -1.60
N HIS A 95 23.08 0.44 -2.24
CA HIS A 95 23.66 1.71 -2.68
C HIS A 95 24.54 1.48 -3.92
N PRO A 96 24.61 2.42 -4.88
CA PRO A 96 25.51 2.30 -6.03
C PRO A 96 26.98 2.24 -5.63
N ASP A 97 27.39 3.03 -4.63
CA ASP A 97 28.78 3.07 -4.13
C ASP A 97 28.98 2.32 -2.82
N LYS A 98 30.19 1.77 -2.61
CA LYS A 98 30.60 1.07 -1.37
C LYS A 98 30.56 1.94 -0.11
N SER A 99 30.59 3.27 -0.27
CA SER A 99 30.70 4.22 0.84
C SER A 99 29.37 4.50 1.56
N PHE A 100 28.22 4.20 0.94
CA PHE A 100 26.88 4.50 1.47
C PHE A 100 26.72 5.96 1.96
N LYS A 101 27.41 6.88 1.29
CA LYS A 101 27.36 8.31 1.58
C LYS A 101 26.18 8.95 0.90
N ILE A 102 25.42 9.75 1.65
CA ILE A 102 24.29 10.53 1.13
C ILE A 102 24.62 12.01 1.21
N LYS A 103 24.20 12.76 0.19
CA LYS A 103 24.28 14.22 0.17
C LYS A 103 23.40 14.80 1.27
N LYS A 104 24.01 15.44 2.26
CA LYS A 104 23.30 16.14 3.33
C LYS A 104 22.74 17.45 2.78
N ARG A 105 21.43 17.67 2.92
CA ARG A 105 20.80 18.95 2.57
C ARG A 105 20.77 19.87 3.77
N ARG A 106 21.09 21.16 3.57
CA ARG A 106 20.87 22.18 4.59
C ARG A 106 19.37 22.44 4.70
N LYS A 107 18.81 22.36 5.92
CA LYS A 107 17.40 22.67 6.20
C LYS A 107 17.08 24.08 5.64
N GLY A 108 16.05 24.19 4.81
CA GLY A 108 15.62 25.45 4.19
C GLY A 108 16.33 25.87 2.89
N SER A 109 17.34 25.13 2.39
CA SER A 109 18.01 25.46 1.12
C SER A 109 17.75 24.41 0.04
N ARG A 110 17.18 24.82 -1.10
CA ARG A 110 17.04 23.96 -2.28
C ARG A 110 18.37 23.69 -2.99
N LYS A 111 19.37 24.58 -2.82
CA LYS A 111 20.56 24.64 -3.69
C LYS A 111 21.91 24.31 -3.03
N ARG A 112 22.03 24.23 -1.69
CA ARG A 112 23.33 23.99 -1.03
C ARG A 112 23.35 22.71 -0.20
N SER A 113 24.17 21.74 -0.62
CA SER A 113 24.47 20.54 0.16
C SER A 113 25.51 20.87 1.23
N LYS A 114 25.35 20.32 2.44
CA LYS A 114 26.27 20.49 3.58
C LYS A 114 27.40 19.42 3.55
N GLY A 115 27.66 18.79 2.41
CA GLY A 115 28.61 17.69 2.25
C GLY A 115 27.95 16.31 2.22
N HIS A 116 28.79 15.27 2.29
CA HIS A 116 28.36 13.87 2.27
C HIS A 116 28.48 13.24 3.67
N GLU A 117 27.44 12.56 4.13
CA GLU A 117 27.45 11.81 5.40
C GLU A 117 27.14 10.34 5.15
N VAL A 118 27.81 9.44 5.88
CA VAL A 118 27.49 8.02 5.82
C VAL A 118 26.12 7.82 6.44
N ARG A 119 25.19 7.25 5.67
CA ARG A 119 23.85 6.94 6.17
C ARG A 119 23.97 5.98 7.35
N ARG A 120 23.39 6.29 8.50
CA ARG A 120 23.28 5.34 9.61
C ARG A 120 22.27 4.25 9.28
N GLN A 121 22.57 3.02 9.65
CA GLN A 121 21.68 1.87 9.52
C GLN A 121 21.49 1.23 10.88
N PHE A 122 20.25 0.83 11.15
CA PHE A 122 19.84 0.16 12.38
C PHE A 122 19.18 -1.17 12.02
N LEU A 123 19.16 -2.10 12.98
CA LEU A 123 18.30 -3.28 12.90
C LEU A 123 16.83 -2.87 12.83
N GLN A 124 15.97 -3.81 12.49
CA GLN A 124 14.55 -3.54 12.39
C GLN A 124 14.00 -3.06 13.75
N GLU A 125 13.38 -1.89 13.72
CA GLU A 125 12.60 -1.36 14.83
C GLU A 125 11.14 -1.76 14.63
N PHE A 126 10.45 -2.06 15.73
CA PHE A 126 9.03 -2.41 15.68
C PHE A 126 8.19 -1.29 16.29
N SER A 127 7.09 -0.93 15.63
CA SER A 127 6.08 -0.07 16.24
C SER A 127 5.32 -0.86 17.30
N GLU A 128 4.75 -0.14 18.26
CA GLU A 128 3.90 -0.74 19.30
C GLU A 128 2.76 -1.61 18.73
N TRP A 129 2.10 -1.13 17.67
CA TRP A 129 1.07 -1.91 16.98
C TRP A 129 1.61 -3.23 16.41
N TYR A 130 2.77 -3.18 15.74
CA TYR A 130 3.34 -4.38 15.12
C TYR A 130 3.94 -5.34 16.16
N TRP A 131 4.40 -4.82 17.30
CA TRP A 131 4.89 -5.61 18.43
C TRP A 131 3.83 -6.57 18.99
N ASN A 132 2.58 -6.12 19.00
CA ASN A 132 1.43 -6.89 19.47
C ASN A 132 0.69 -7.64 18.34
N HIS A 133 1.17 -7.52 17.10
CA HIS A 133 0.54 -8.15 15.95
C HIS A 133 0.93 -9.63 15.86
N HIS A 134 -0.05 -10.51 15.61
CA HIS A 134 0.14 -11.96 15.54
C HIS A 134 1.15 -12.42 14.46
N SER A 135 1.43 -11.58 13.46
CA SER A 135 2.43 -11.88 12.41
C SER A 135 3.88 -11.77 12.90
N LEU A 136 4.13 -11.17 14.06
CA LEU A 136 5.48 -11.02 14.60
C LEU A 136 5.95 -12.34 15.20
N LYS A 137 6.79 -13.06 14.46
CA LYS A 137 7.33 -14.38 14.83
C LYS A 137 8.52 -14.29 15.80
N LEU A 138 8.40 -13.46 16.83
CA LEU A 138 9.41 -13.36 17.90
C LEU A 138 9.00 -14.17 19.12
N THR A 139 9.92 -14.99 19.61
CA THR A 139 9.76 -15.74 20.87
C THR A 139 9.86 -14.78 22.05
N GLU A 140 9.28 -15.11 23.20
CA GLU A 140 9.35 -14.28 24.42
C GLU A 140 10.79 -14.00 24.86
N LEU A 141 11.68 -14.99 24.73
CA LEU A 141 13.12 -14.83 24.98
C LEU A 141 13.75 -13.80 24.05
N GLU A 142 13.39 -13.79 22.77
CA GLU A 142 13.87 -12.80 21.80
C GLU A 142 13.34 -11.40 22.12
N LYS A 143 12.07 -11.32 22.55
CA LYS A 143 11.43 -10.07 22.94
C LYS A 143 12.12 -9.40 24.13
N ALA A 144 12.69 -10.18 25.06
CA ALA A 144 13.42 -9.67 26.21
C ALA A 144 14.64 -8.81 25.83
N HIS A 145 15.20 -8.97 24.62
CA HIS A 145 16.32 -8.16 24.14
C HIS A 145 15.91 -6.81 23.51
N PHE A 146 14.62 -6.48 23.52
CA PHE A 146 14.10 -5.21 23.01
C PHE A 146 13.68 -4.31 24.15
N HIS A 147 14.00 -3.03 24.02
CA HIS A 147 13.54 -1.99 24.92
C HIS A 147 12.63 -1.01 24.19
N LEU A 148 11.66 -0.48 24.94
CA LEU A 148 10.76 0.55 24.47
C LEU A 148 11.49 1.91 24.51
N TYR A 149 11.52 2.59 23.38
CA TYR A 149 12.07 3.95 23.26
C TYR A 149 10.99 4.91 22.75
N ASP A 150 11.05 6.14 23.24
CA ASP A 150 10.29 7.23 22.65
C ASP A 150 10.97 7.72 21.38
N LYS A 151 10.16 7.97 20.36
CA LYS A 151 10.59 8.45 19.05
C LYS A 151 9.69 9.60 18.64
N MET A 152 10.31 10.74 18.37
CA MET A 152 9.58 11.85 17.78
C MET A 152 9.20 11.52 16.34
N SER A 153 7.96 11.82 15.96
CA SER A 153 7.51 11.74 14.58
C SER A 153 8.39 12.64 13.69
N LYS A 154 8.49 12.33 12.40
CA LYS A 154 9.30 13.13 11.46
C LYS A 154 8.87 14.59 11.42
N ASP A 155 7.60 14.85 11.69
CA ASP A 155 7.01 16.19 11.73
C ASP A 155 7.25 16.91 13.07
N GLY A 156 7.78 16.20 14.08
CA GLY A 156 8.09 16.73 15.40
C GLY A 156 6.87 16.99 16.30
N LYS A 157 5.67 16.62 15.84
CA LYS A 157 4.40 16.96 16.51
C LYS A 157 3.91 15.90 17.49
N SER A 158 4.39 14.66 17.36
CA SER A 158 3.85 13.52 18.11
C SER A 158 4.97 12.62 18.57
N LYS A 159 4.86 12.09 19.78
CA LYS A 159 5.71 11.01 20.26
C LYS A 159 5.07 9.68 19.87
N CYS A 160 5.85 8.77 19.33
CA CYS A 160 5.47 7.38 19.14
C CYS A 160 6.49 6.49 19.84
N PHE A 161 6.06 5.31 20.26
CA PHE A 161 6.92 4.33 20.90
C PHE A 161 7.40 3.30 19.88
N VAL A 162 8.67 2.94 19.99
CA VAL A 162 9.28 1.88 19.17
C VAL A 162 10.08 0.93 20.03
N TYR A 163 9.96 -0.36 19.73
CA TYR A 163 10.81 -1.39 20.30
C TYR A 163 12.10 -1.47 19.48
N ARG A 164 13.23 -1.26 20.15
CA ARG A 164 14.57 -1.32 19.55
C ARG A 164 15.41 -2.37 20.26
N PHE A 165 16.16 -3.13 19.48
CA PHE A 165 17.14 -4.08 20.00
C PHE A 165 18.23 -3.37 20.82
N ASN A 166 18.45 -3.83 22.05
CA ASN A 166 19.27 -3.12 23.04
C ASN A 166 20.76 -3.46 22.97
N GLU A 167 21.15 -4.57 22.35
CA GLU A 167 22.55 -5.02 22.33
C GLU A 167 23.20 -4.91 20.93
N PRO A 168 23.13 -3.76 20.24
CA PRO A 168 23.54 -3.66 18.82
C PRO A 168 25.01 -4.03 18.58
N TRP A 169 25.87 -3.95 19.60
CA TRP A 169 27.28 -4.35 19.56
C TRP A 169 27.48 -5.85 19.23
N ARG A 170 26.44 -6.67 19.38
CA ARG A 170 26.45 -8.08 18.99
C ARG A 170 26.52 -8.29 17.48
N TYR A 171 26.16 -7.26 16.72
CA TYR A 171 26.09 -7.31 15.27
C TYR A 171 27.01 -6.27 14.63
N VAL A 172 27.66 -6.66 13.55
CA VAL A 172 28.56 -5.81 12.79
C VAL A 172 28.00 -5.60 11.39
N LEU A 173 28.11 -4.37 10.89
CA LEU A 173 27.65 -4.04 9.54
C LEU A 173 28.67 -4.55 8.50
N GLN A 174 28.25 -5.47 7.65
CA GLN A 174 29.07 -6.01 6.57
C GLN A 174 28.62 -5.44 5.23
N VAL A 175 29.58 -4.89 4.47
CA VAL A 175 29.37 -4.40 3.11
C VAL A 175 29.86 -5.44 2.11
N LYS A 176 29.02 -5.81 1.15
CA LYS A 176 29.34 -6.77 0.08
C LYS A 176 28.85 -6.25 -1.28
N PRO A 177 29.47 -6.68 -2.40
CA PRO A 177 28.93 -6.47 -3.73
C PRO A 177 27.49 -6.99 -3.83
N HIS A 178 26.62 -6.24 -4.50
CA HIS A 178 25.28 -6.70 -4.86
C HIS A 178 25.34 -7.28 -6.27
N MET A 179 25.57 -8.60 -6.33
CA MET A 179 25.54 -9.36 -7.57
C MET A 179 24.10 -9.67 -7.96
N ILE A 180 23.81 -9.52 -9.25
CA ILE A 180 22.60 -10.01 -9.90
C ILE A 180 22.99 -11.28 -10.66
N THR A 181 22.42 -12.41 -10.25
CA THR A 181 22.68 -13.74 -10.81
C THR A 181 21.51 -14.25 -11.65
N GLU A 182 20.32 -13.72 -11.42
CA GLU A 182 19.08 -14.18 -12.04
C GLU A 182 18.25 -13.00 -12.52
N VAL A 183 17.50 -13.21 -13.60
CA VAL A 183 16.57 -12.24 -14.17
C VAL A 183 15.24 -12.93 -14.44
N LYS A 184 14.15 -12.16 -14.33
CA LYS A 184 12.82 -12.66 -14.63
C LYS A 184 12.72 -13.04 -16.12
N MET A 185 12.20 -14.22 -16.42
CA MET A 185 11.87 -14.60 -17.79
C MET A 185 10.94 -13.55 -18.41
N VAL A 186 11.14 -13.24 -19.70
CA VAL A 186 10.28 -12.34 -20.46
C VAL A 186 9.59 -13.15 -21.55
N ASP A 187 8.26 -13.23 -21.48
CA ASP A 187 7.44 -13.80 -22.54
C ASP A 187 6.97 -12.68 -23.48
N SER A 188 7.41 -12.73 -24.73
CA SER A 188 7.12 -11.72 -25.74
C SER A 188 5.63 -11.60 -26.07
N LEU A 189 4.90 -12.73 -26.15
CA LEU A 189 3.48 -12.74 -26.47
C LEU A 189 2.67 -12.14 -25.31
N LEU A 190 3.03 -12.49 -24.08
CA LEU A 190 2.40 -11.94 -22.89
C LEU A 190 2.59 -10.42 -22.76
N GLU A 191 3.81 -9.91 -23.01
CA GLU A 191 4.08 -8.47 -22.97
C GLU A 191 3.34 -7.73 -24.09
N GLN A 192 3.26 -8.31 -25.30
CA GLN A 192 2.45 -7.76 -26.39
C GLN A 192 0.97 -7.66 -26.00
N GLU A 193 0.40 -8.71 -25.40
CA GLU A 193 -1.00 -8.70 -24.97
C GLU A 193 -1.26 -7.65 -23.88
N ILE A 194 -0.36 -7.52 -22.90
CA ILE A 194 -0.41 -6.47 -21.87
C ILE A 194 -0.36 -5.08 -22.54
N GLN A 195 0.52 -4.90 -23.51
CA GLN A 195 0.70 -3.61 -24.17
C GLN A 195 -0.52 -3.23 -25.01
N LEU A 196 -1.09 -4.17 -25.77
CA LEU A 196 -2.33 -3.96 -26.53
C LEU A 196 -3.49 -3.54 -25.62
N LEU A 197 -3.65 -4.23 -24.48
CA LEU A 197 -4.70 -3.91 -23.52
C LEU A 197 -4.49 -2.53 -22.88
N LYS A 198 -3.25 -2.17 -22.54
CA LYS A 198 -2.92 -0.83 -22.05
C LYS A 198 -3.22 0.25 -23.06
N ASN A 199 -2.79 0.07 -24.31
CA ASN A 199 -3.05 1.01 -25.41
C ASN A 199 -4.56 1.23 -25.58
N TYR A 200 -5.36 0.16 -25.54
CA TYR A 200 -6.81 0.26 -25.61
C TYR A 200 -7.41 1.08 -24.45
N ILE A 201 -6.99 0.82 -23.20
CA ILE A 201 -7.46 1.56 -22.01
C ILE A 201 -7.10 3.04 -22.10
N THR A 202 -5.85 3.35 -22.48
CA THR A 202 -5.34 4.71 -22.56
C THR A 202 -6.01 5.50 -23.68
N ASN A 203 -6.12 4.93 -24.88
CA ASN A 203 -6.70 5.61 -26.04
C ASN A 203 -8.19 5.95 -25.86
N HIS A 204 -8.90 5.19 -25.02
CA HIS A 204 -10.33 5.39 -24.77
C HIS A 204 -10.62 5.98 -23.37
N ASP A 205 -9.60 6.45 -22.64
CA ASP A 205 -9.71 7.04 -21.30
C ASP A 205 -10.53 6.22 -20.27
N LEU A 206 -10.47 4.88 -20.39
CA LEU A 206 -11.35 3.97 -19.64
C LEU A 206 -11.01 3.89 -18.14
N GLN A 207 -9.78 4.27 -17.77
CA GLN A 207 -9.25 4.15 -16.41
C GLN A 207 -10.14 4.81 -15.36
N ARG A 208 -10.69 6.00 -15.66
CA ARG A 208 -11.56 6.74 -14.73
C ARG A 208 -12.83 5.96 -14.42
N ARG A 209 -13.44 5.36 -15.44
CA ARG A 209 -14.67 4.57 -15.29
C ARG A 209 -14.38 3.25 -14.59
N MET A 210 -13.29 2.57 -14.96
CA MET A 210 -12.83 1.33 -14.32
C MET A 210 -12.58 1.51 -12.82
N ASN A 211 -11.95 2.62 -12.42
CA ASN A 211 -11.71 2.94 -11.00
C ASN A 211 -13.02 3.16 -10.24
N LYS A 212 -14.02 3.81 -10.86
CA LYS A 212 -15.35 4.00 -10.24
C LYS A 212 -16.08 2.67 -10.03
N ILE A 213 -16.03 1.77 -11.02
CA ILE A 213 -16.66 0.44 -10.93
C ILE A 213 -16.00 -0.41 -9.84
N THR A 214 -14.67 -0.35 -9.73
CA THR A 214 -13.91 -1.17 -8.76
C THR A 214 -13.87 -0.58 -7.35
N GLY A 215 -14.52 0.56 -7.11
CA GLY A 215 -14.47 1.26 -5.83
C GLY A 215 -13.10 1.91 -5.53
N ARG A 216 -12.15 1.87 -6.48
CA ARG A 216 -10.85 2.55 -6.40
C ARG A 216 -10.93 4.06 -6.69
N GLY A 217 -12.14 4.55 -6.96
CA GLY A 217 -12.42 5.87 -7.55
C GLY A 217 -12.39 7.08 -6.62
N TYR A 218 -12.15 6.93 -5.32
CA TYR A 218 -11.97 8.06 -4.39
C TYR A 218 -10.95 7.72 -3.29
N SER A 219 -9.67 7.87 -3.61
CA SER A 219 -8.64 8.20 -2.63
C SER A 219 -7.93 9.47 -3.10
N VAL A 220 -8.72 10.52 -3.27
CA VAL A 220 -8.20 11.85 -3.54
C VAL A 220 -8.91 12.73 -2.52
N TYR A 221 -8.16 13.10 -1.47
CA TYR A 221 -8.51 13.96 -0.33
C TYR A 221 -9.31 13.29 0.81
N GLY A 222 -8.70 13.20 2.01
CA GLY A 222 -9.46 12.84 3.21
C GLY A 222 -8.74 12.21 4.41
N TRP A 223 -7.43 12.02 4.44
CA TRP A 223 -6.75 11.93 5.75
C TRP A 223 -6.59 13.37 6.28
N GLY A 224 -7.64 13.89 6.93
CA GLY A 224 -7.58 15.15 7.67
C GLY A 224 -8.58 16.26 7.31
N GLU A 225 -9.69 15.99 6.61
CA GLU A 225 -10.82 16.91 6.71
C GLU A 225 -11.63 16.53 7.94
N GLU A 226 -11.45 17.28 9.03
CA GLU A 226 -12.48 17.38 10.04
C GLU A 226 -13.81 17.68 9.32
N VAL A 227 -14.79 16.79 9.44
CA VAL A 227 -16.16 17.08 9.01
C VAL A 227 -16.52 18.42 9.64
N LYS A 228 -16.64 19.48 8.83
CA LYS A 228 -17.00 20.82 9.34
C LYS A 228 -18.22 20.63 10.24
N PRO A 229 -18.28 21.24 11.44
CA PRO A 229 -19.31 20.94 12.45
C PRO A 229 -20.75 20.98 11.90
N ARG A 230 -20.98 21.86 10.91
CA ARG A 230 -22.25 22.03 10.19
C ARG A 230 -22.75 20.77 9.45
N TYR A 231 -21.86 19.84 9.13
CA TYR A 231 -22.16 18.57 8.45
C TYR A 231 -22.04 17.35 9.37
N ARG A 232 -21.82 17.55 10.68
CA ARG A 232 -22.03 16.48 11.65
C ARG A 232 -23.53 16.27 11.78
N ILE A 233 -24.09 15.36 10.99
CA ILE A 233 -25.41 14.80 11.28
C ILE A 233 -25.25 14.13 12.65
N PRO A 234 -25.95 14.61 13.72
CA PRO A 234 -25.89 13.93 15.00
C PRO A 234 -26.34 12.50 14.76
N LYS A 235 -25.45 11.53 15.02
CA LYS A 235 -25.84 10.12 15.01
C LYS A 235 -26.86 9.91 16.13
N ARG A 236 -28.14 10.09 15.82
CA ARG A 236 -29.22 9.57 16.65
C ARG A 236 -30.32 9.11 15.71
N ASN A 237 -30.76 7.87 15.90
CA ASN A 237 -32.05 7.41 15.44
C ASN A 237 -33.13 8.15 16.25
N ARG A 238 -33.24 9.46 16.05
CA ARG A 238 -34.25 10.32 16.67
C ARG A 238 -35.50 10.28 15.79
N THR A 239 -36.65 10.02 16.40
CA THR A 239 -37.94 10.12 15.73
C THR A 239 -38.27 11.59 15.45
N LEU A 240 -39.07 11.85 14.42
CA LEU A 240 -39.45 13.22 14.01
C LEU A 240 -40.10 14.00 15.17
N SER A 241 -40.87 13.30 16.03
CA SER A 241 -41.53 13.90 17.20
C SER A 241 -40.52 14.50 18.19
N ALA A 242 -39.40 13.83 18.43
CA ALA A 242 -38.37 14.31 19.35
C ALA A 242 -37.64 15.57 18.84
N LEU A 243 -37.63 15.80 17.52
CA LEU A 243 -37.07 17.02 16.93
C LEU A 243 -38.07 18.19 17.01
N MET A 244 -39.37 17.91 16.91
CA MET A 244 -40.41 18.95 17.02
C MET A 244 -40.55 19.48 18.44
N GLU A 245 -40.39 18.64 19.46
CA GLU A 245 -40.38 19.07 20.86
C GLU A 245 -39.18 19.96 21.21
N GLU A 246 -37.98 19.68 20.67
CA GLU A 246 -36.80 20.55 20.88
C GLU A 246 -37.02 21.94 20.26
N CYS A 247 -37.56 22.03 19.04
CA CYS A 247 -37.86 23.32 18.42
C CYS A 247 -38.94 24.12 19.18
N ALA A 248 -39.95 23.44 19.74
CA ALA A 248 -40.98 24.11 20.53
C ALA A 248 -40.45 24.64 21.88
N ASN A 249 -39.48 23.95 22.49
CA ASN A 249 -38.86 24.36 23.74
C ASN A 249 -37.85 25.52 23.55
N ASP A 250 -37.19 25.59 22.39
CA ASP A 250 -36.27 26.69 22.05
C ASP A 250 -37.01 28.04 21.88
N GLU A 251 -38.27 28.02 21.44
CA GLU A 251 -39.13 29.22 21.33
C GLU A 251 -39.61 29.73 22.70
N GLN A 252 -39.72 28.85 23.71
CA GLN A 252 -40.13 29.22 25.07
C GLN A 252 -39.00 29.83 25.91
N GLN A 253 -37.73 29.65 25.51
CA GLN A 253 -36.57 30.20 26.24
C GLN A 253 -36.17 31.61 25.76
N GLN A 254 -36.87 32.18 24.78
CA GLN A 254 -36.63 33.54 24.28
C GLN A 254 -37.61 34.59 24.84
N TYR A 255 -38.40 34.24 25.86
CA TYR A 255 -39.26 35.15 26.62
C TYR A 255 -38.95 35.13 28.11
#